data_AF-A0A538A240-F1
#
_entry.id   AF-A0A538A240-F1
#
_cell.length_a   1.000
_cell.length_b   1.000
_cell.length_c   1.000
_cell.angle_alpha   90.00
_cell.angle_beta   90.00
_cell.angle_gamma   90.00
#
_symmetry.space_group_name_H-M   'P 1'
#
loop_
_entity.id
_entity.type
_entity.pdbx_description
1 polymer ?
#
loop_
_entity_poly.entity_id
_entity_poly.type
_entity_poly.pdbx_seq_one_letter_code
_entity_poly.pdbx_strand_id
1 'polypeptide(L)'
;MKIRRTTALALGVAVLAIPAAAVARPGHGHSNGHGKQHSHSNGHGKQHSVGYVYKGTYEGDGLVSVEHGNAHARKAGLVGQDVQFDLTGAKLSVADTNADSIIDATDVLVGDAVVVKARLPKQDPGSQPFAARHLVDQTNPATEDDAGDTADTGDGS
;
A
#
# COMPACT_ATOMS: atom_id res chain seq x y z
N MET A 1 -9.63 26.43 26.55
CA MET A 1 -9.05 25.45 27.50
C MET A 1 -7.58 25.79 27.73
N LYS A 2 -7.12 25.76 28.99
CA LYS A 2 -5.81 26.27 29.44
C LYS A 2 -4.70 25.26 29.15
N ILE A 3 -3.67 25.68 28.42
CA ILE A 3 -2.44 24.88 28.18
C ILE A 3 -1.49 25.11 29.35
N ARG A 4 -1.08 24.02 30.03
CA ARG A 4 -0.04 24.06 31.07
C ARG A 4 1.25 23.48 30.50
N ARG A 5 2.32 24.26 30.62
CA ARG A 5 3.72 23.87 30.36
C ARG A 5 4.29 23.21 31.62
N THR A 6 5.11 22.17 31.47
CA THR A 6 6.12 21.79 32.47
C THR A 6 7.25 20.99 31.83
N THR A 7 8.43 21.12 32.44
CA THR A 7 9.80 21.05 31.90
C THR A 7 10.57 19.85 32.48
N ALA A 8 11.82 19.67 32.01
CA ALA A 8 12.99 18.97 32.60
C ALA A 8 13.25 17.55 32.03
N LEU A 9 14.33 17.25 31.30
CA LEU A 9 15.79 17.43 31.48
C LEU A 9 16.41 16.43 32.48
N ALA A 10 17.22 15.49 31.96
CA ALA A 10 18.15 14.69 32.76
C ALA A 10 19.40 14.33 31.93
N LEU A 11 20.55 14.82 32.40
CA LEU A 11 21.92 14.52 31.97
C LEU A 11 22.43 13.25 32.66
N GLY A 12 23.29 12.46 32.00
CA GLY A 12 24.06 11.39 32.63
C GLY A 12 25.19 10.87 31.73
N VAL A 13 26.41 10.75 32.28
CA VAL A 13 27.73 10.69 31.60
C VAL A 13 28.45 9.35 31.84
N ALA A 14 29.44 9.03 30.98
CA ALA A 14 30.57 8.08 31.10
C ALA A 14 30.29 6.61 30.68
N VAL A 15 31.16 5.87 29.96
CA VAL A 15 32.63 5.72 30.03
C VAL A 15 33.19 5.28 28.65
N LEU A 16 34.39 5.76 28.27
CA LEU A 16 35.24 5.26 27.17
C LEU A 16 36.21 4.18 27.67
N ALA A 17 36.22 2.99 27.04
CA ALA A 17 37.29 2.00 27.19
C ALA A 17 37.59 1.31 25.83
N ILE A 18 38.88 1.20 25.54
CA ILE A 18 39.60 0.94 24.27
C ILE A 18 39.63 -0.58 23.92
N PRO A 19 39.86 -1.00 22.65
CA PRO A 19 39.38 -2.26 22.07
C PRO A 19 40.37 -3.42 22.22
N ALA A 20 39.85 -4.65 22.35
CA ALA A 20 40.62 -5.88 22.13
C ALA A 20 40.31 -6.41 20.72
N ALA A 21 41.23 -6.18 19.79
CA ALA A 21 41.23 -6.81 18.48
C ALA A 21 41.65 -8.28 18.61
N ALA A 22 40.72 -9.20 18.30
CA ALA A 22 41.05 -10.58 18.02
C ALA A 22 40.92 -10.80 16.50
N VAL A 23 42.07 -10.87 15.84
CA VAL A 23 42.21 -11.32 14.45
C VAL A 23 42.04 -12.84 14.42
N ALA A 24 40.97 -13.32 13.78
CA ALA A 24 40.83 -14.71 13.37
C ALA A 24 40.56 -14.78 11.87
N ARG A 25 41.60 -15.19 11.14
CA ARG A 25 41.67 -15.91 9.84
C ARG A 25 40.41 -15.89 8.95
N PRO A 26 40.49 -15.38 7.70
CA PRO A 26 39.43 -15.58 6.72
C PRO A 26 39.45 -17.03 6.23
N GLY A 27 38.65 -17.88 6.87
CA GLY A 27 38.30 -19.19 6.36
C GLY A 27 37.34 -19.01 5.18
N HIS A 28 37.83 -19.38 4.00
CA HIS A 28 37.04 -19.51 2.78
C HIS A 28 35.94 -20.57 2.99
N GLY A 29 34.70 -20.10 3.19
CA GLY A 29 33.52 -20.94 3.31
C GLY A 29 32.50 -20.53 2.25
N HIS A 30 32.39 -21.33 1.19
CA HIS A 30 31.24 -21.29 0.29
C HIS A 30 29.99 -21.68 1.07
N SER A 31 29.07 -20.74 1.27
CA SER A 31 27.70 -21.02 1.72
C SER A 31 26.70 -20.40 0.77
N ASN A 32 26.07 -21.26 -0.04
CA ASN A 32 24.80 -20.98 -0.68
C ASN A 32 23.74 -20.88 0.41
N GLY A 33 23.53 -19.67 0.92
CA GLY A 33 22.46 -19.36 1.86
C GLY A 33 21.74 -18.11 1.41
N HIS A 34 20.44 -18.23 1.15
CA HIS A 34 19.53 -17.09 1.05
C HIS A 34 19.47 -16.38 2.41
N GLY A 35 20.47 -15.53 2.69
CA GLY A 35 20.52 -14.69 3.86
C GLY A 35 19.58 -13.51 3.67
N LYS A 36 18.38 -13.60 4.26
CA LYS A 36 17.58 -12.41 4.55
C LYS A 36 18.41 -11.52 5.47
N GLN A 37 18.99 -10.47 4.91
CA GLN A 37 19.68 -9.44 5.65
C GLN A 37 18.65 -8.70 6.50
N HIS A 38 18.50 -9.12 7.76
CA HIS A 38 17.84 -8.32 8.77
C HIS A 38 18.79 -7.16 9.13
N SER A 39 18.73 -6.09 8.33
CA SER A 39 19.32 -4.82 8.69
C SER A 39 18.51 -4.21 9.83
N HIS A 40 19.00 -4.36 11.06
CA HIS A 40 18.54 -3.59 12.20
C HIS A 40 19.18 -2.19 12.14
N SER A 41 18.63 -1.32 11.28
CA SER A 41 18.92 0.10 11.36
C SER A 41 17.95 0.76 12.35
N ASN A 42 18.48 1.18 13.50
CA ASN A 42 17.86 2.12 14.44
C ASN A 42 17.71 3.50 13.76
N GLY A 43 16.75 3.63 12.86
CA GLY A 43 16.26 4.92 12.37
C GLY A 43 14.85 5.11 12.88
N HIS A 44 14.51 6.32 13.36
CA HIS A 44 13.12 6.70 13.68
C HIS A 44 12.20 6.24 12.55
N GLY A 45 11.40 5.20 12.86
CA GLY A 45 10.85 4.30 11.85
C GLY A 45 9.92 5.04 10.92
N LYS A 46 10.29 5.13 9.63
CA LYS A 46 9.35 5.52 8.57
C LYS A 46 8.12 4.65 8.73
N GLN A 47 6.95 5.26 8.92
CA GLN A 47 5.71 4.49 9.02
C GLN A 47 5.58 3.63 7.77
N HIS A 48 5.60 2.31 7.95
CA HIS A 48 5.50 1.38 6.85
C HIS A 48 4.08 1.45 6.29
N SER A 49 3.94 1.88 5.03
CA SER A 49 2.68 1.77 4.29
C SER A 49 2.45 0.32 3.87
N VAL A 50 1.23 -0.17 4.02
CA VAL A 50 0.82 -1.51 3.57
C VAL A 50 -0.28 -1.42 2.52
N GLY A 51 -0.44 -2.48 1.75
CA GLY A 51 -1.55 -2.60 0.82
C GLY A 51 -2.84 -2.91 1.58
N TYR A 52 -3.86 -2.10 1.36
CA TYR A 52 -5.23 -2.38 1.75
C TYR A 52 -5.99 -2.84 0.50
N VAL A 53 -6.80 -3.89 0.66
CA VAL A 53 -7.65 -4.41 -0.39
C VAL A 53 -9.06 -4.43 0.16
N TYR A 54 -9.96 -3.74 -0.54
CA TYR A 54 -11.37 -3.61 -0.25
C TYR A 54 -12.13 -4.29 -1.37
N LYS A 55 -13.12 -5.11 -1.03
CA LYS A 55 -14.05 -5.72 -1.98
C LYS A 55 -15.44 -5.32 -1.54
N GLY A 56 -16.25 -4.84 -2.46
CA GLY A 56 -17.55 -4.30 -2.12
C GLY A 56 -18.31 -3.84 -3.35
N THR A 57 -19.38 -3.10 -3.12
CA THR A 57 -20.27 -2.60 -4.15
C THR A 57 -20.00 -1.12 -4.36
N TYR A 58 -19.88 -0.70 -5.62
CA TYR A 58 -19.70 0.71 -5.97
C TYR A 58 -21.02 1.45 -5.85
N GLU A 59 -21.05 2.50 -5.03
CA GLU A 59 -22.26 3.31 -4.77
C GLU A 59 -22.27 4.60 -5.61
N GLY A 60 -21.19 4.87 -6.36
CA GLY A 60 -21.01 6.09 -7.15
C GLY A 60 -20.04 7.07 -6.52
N ASP A 61 -19.53 8.01 -7.32
CA ASP A 61 -18.64 9.11 -6.90
C ASP A 61 -17.42 8.67 -6.05
N GLY A 62 -16.88 7.47 -6.25
CA GLY A 62 -15.77 6.92 -5.46
C GLY A 62 -16.16 6.28 -4.12
N LEU A 63 -17.45 6.22 -3.79
CA LEU A 63 -17.97 5.56 -2.60
C LEU A 63 -18.12 4.06 -2.84
N VAL A 64 -17.59 3.25 -1.92
CA VAL A 64 -17.71 1.79 -1.98
C VAL A 64 -18.25 1.27 -0.67
N SER A 65 -19.35 0.52 -0.72
CA SER A 65 -19.83 -0.24 0.43
C SER A 65 -18.99 -1.50 0.59
N VAL A 66 -18.09 -1.50 1.56
CA VAL A 66 -17.07 -2.55 1.70
C VAL A 66 -17.67 -3.77 2.39
N GLU A 67 -17.87 -4.86 1.65
CA GLU A 67 -18.36 -6.13 2.21
C GLU A 67 -17.23 -7.02 2.73
N HIS A 68 -16.07 -6.96 2.08
CA HIS A 68 -14.92 -7.79 2.42
C HIS A 68 -13.60 -7.03 2.27
N GLY A 69 -12.56 -7.51 2.95
CA GLY A 69 -11.24 -6.92 2.80
C GLY A 69 -10.13 -7.80 3.33
N ASN A 70 -8.90 -7.43 2.98
CA ASN A 70 -7.72 -8.12 3.50
C ASN A 70 -7.60 -7.94 5.04
N ALA A 71 -6.64 -8.65 5.64
CA ALA A 71 -6.46 -8.60 7.10
C ALA A 71 -6.21 -7.18 7.63
N HIS A 72 -5.64 -6.28 6.82
CA HIS A 72 -5.41 -4.89 7.19
C HIS A 72 -6.71 -4.08 7.20
N ALA A 73 -7.54 -4.19 6.15
CA ALA A 73 -8.85 -3.54 6.11
C ALA A 73 -9.77 -4.02 7.26
N ARG A 74 -9.77 -5.33 7.54
CA ARG A 74 -10.52 -5.90 8.67
C ARG A 74 -10.04 -5.39 10.03
N LYS A 75 -8.72 -5.33 10.25
CA LYS A 75 -8.14 -4.82 11.51
C LYS A 75 -8.37 -3.32 11.69
N ALA A 76 -8.48 -2.58 10.59
CA ALA A 76 -8.80 -1.16 10.61
C ALA A 76 -10.30 -0.87 10.81
N GLY A 77 -11.16 -1.90 10.86
CA GLY A 77 -12.60 -1.73 11.03
C GLY A 77 -13.31 -1.12 9.82
N LEU A 78 -12.72 -1.23 8.62
CA LEU A 78 -13.25 -0.63 7.39
C LEU A 78 -14.16 -1.59 6.60
N VAL A 79 -14.41 -2.78 7.12
CA VAL A 79 -15.32 -3.76 6.50
C VAL A 79 -16.70 -3.61 7.13
N GLY A 80 -17.74 -3.62 6.30
CA GLY A 80 -19.12 -3.28 6.65
C GLY A 80 -19.35 -1.77 6.79
N GLN A 81 -18.52 -0.95 6.13
CA GLN A 81 -18.60 0.50 6.15
C GLN A 81 -18.61 1.02 4.72
N ASP A 82 -19.23 2.19 4.52
CA ASP A 82 -19.11 2.93 3.29
C ASP A 82 -17.82 3.75 3.34
N VAL A 83 -16.93 3.48 2.39
CA VAL A 83 -15.59 4.06 2.35
C VAL A 83 -15.44 4.87 1.08
N GLN A 84 -15.11 6.14 1.25
CA GLN A 84 -14.81 7.05 0.16
C GLN A 84 -13.38 6.88 -0.32
N PHE A 85 -13.21 6.68 -1.62
CA PHE A 85 -11.93 6.62 -2.31
C PHE A 85 -11.78 7.77 -3.29
N ASP A 86 -10.54 8.24 -3.42
CA ASP A 86 -10.12 9.13 -4.49
C ASP A 86 -9.54 8.28 -5.63
N LEU A 87 -10.20 8.33 -6.79
CA LEU A 87 -9.85 7.56 -7.99
C LEU A 87 -9.02 8.36 -9.01
N THR A 88 -8.76 9.65 -8.77
CA THR A 88 -8.13 10.55 -9.75
C THR A 88 -6.75 10.10 -10.24
N GLY A 89 -6.00 9.39 -9.40
CA GLY A 89 -4.69 8.81 -9.73
C GLY A 89 -4.68 7.28 -9.76
N ALA A 90 -5.86 6.64 -9.72
CA ALA A 90 -5.96 5.20 -9.69
C ALA A 90 -5.87 4.61 -11.10
N LYS A 91 -5.20 3.46 -11.23
CA LYS A 91 -5.38 2.62 -12.41
C LYS A 91 -6.80 2.05 -12.37
N LEU A 92 -7.54 2.14 -13.46
CA LEU A 92 -8.86 1.51 -13.58
C LEU A 92 -8.72 0.29 -14.50
N SER A 93 -9.31 -0.82 -14.07
CA SER A 93 -9.38 -2.08 -14.81
C SER A 93 -10.85 -2.44 -14.93
N VAL A 94 -11.53 -1.74 -15.83
CA VAL A 94 -12.96 -1.81 -16.10
C VAL A 94 -13.15 -1.90 -17.61
N ALA A 95 -14.24 -2.53 -18.06
CA ALA A 95 -14.61 -2.47 -19.47
C ALA A 95 -15.09 -1.06 -19.83
N ASP A 96 -14.83 -0.62 -21.05
CA ASP A 96 -15.48 0.57 -21.62
C ASP A 96 -16.99 0.29 -21.73
N THR A 97 -17.79 0.88 -20.83
CA THR A 97 -19.24 0.66 -20.81
C THR A 97 -20.00 1.76 -21.54
N ASN A 98 -19.38 2.92 -21.76
CA ASN A 98 -20.01 4.09 -22.37
C ASN A 98 -19.68 4.24 -23.87
N ALA A 99 -18.77 3.42 -24.39
CA ALA A 99 -18.24 3.37 -25.75
C ALA A 99 -17.55 4.66 -26.22
N ASP A 100 -16.93 5.41 -25.31
CA ASP A 100 -16.18 6.64 -25.61
C ASP A 100 -14.67 6.39 -25.82
N SER A 101 -14.22 5.15 -25.66
CA SER A 101 -12.82 4.72 -25.76
C SER A 101 -11.87 5.36 -24.71
N ILE A 102 -12.40 5.83 -23.59
CA ILE A 102 -11.66 6.43 -22.47
C ILE A 102 -12.02 5.66 -21.20
N ILE A 103 -11.08 4.87 -20.68
CA ILE A 103 -11.28 4.14 -19.42
C ILE A 103 -11.18 5.11 -18.23
N ASP A 104 -12.34 5.50 -17.68
CA ASP A 104 -12.43 6.40 -16.54
C ASP A 104 -13.47 5.98 -15.48
N ALA A 105 -13.71 6.82 -14.48
CA ALA A 105 -14.64 6.50 -13.39
C ALA A 105 -16.11 6.48 -13.84
N THR A 106 -16.43 6.98 -15.04
CA THR A 106 -17.77 6.94 -15.63
C THR A 106 -18.11 5.56 -16.17
N ASP A 107 -17.11 4.72 -16.45
CA ASP A 107 -17.31 3.32 -16.85
C ASP A 107 -17.72 2.41 -15.70
N VAL A 108 -17.56 2.85 -14.45
CA VAL A 108 -17.94 2.09 -13.26
C VAL A 108 -19.37 2.42 -12.89
N LEU A 109 -20.26 1.43 -13.00
CA LEU A 109 -21.69 1.65 -12.74
C LEU A 109 -22.01 1.44 -11.26
N VAL A 110 -23.00 2.20 -10.78
CA VAL A 110 -23.54 2.01 -9.43
C VAL A 110 -24.15 0.61 -9.34
N GLY A 111 -23.77 -0.12 -8.29
CA GLY A 111 -24.13 -1.53 -8.08
C GLY A 111 -23.07 -2.53 -8.55
N ASP A 112 -21.99 -2.08 -9.19
CA ASP A 112 -20.93 -2.98 -9.63
C ASP A 112 -20.09 -3.52 -8.47
N ALA A 113 -19.71 -4.80 -8.57
CA ALA A 113 -18.84 -5.44 -7.61
C ALA A 113 -17.39 -5.03 -7.93
N VAL A 114 -16.78 -4.25 -7.04
CA VAL A 114 -15.44 -3.68 -7.27
C VAL A 114 -14.42 -4.17 -6.24
N VAL A 115 -13.16 -4.23 -6.69
CA VAL A 115 -12.00 -4.45 -5.83
C VAL A 115 -11.10 -3.23 -5.88
N VAL A 116 -11.04 -2.50 -4.76
CA VAL A 116 -10.20 -1.32 -4.62
C VAL A 116 -8.93 -1.66 -3.84
N LYS A 117 -7.78 -1.25 -4.37
CA LYS A 117 -6.47 -1.39 -3.73
C LYS A 117 -5.91 -0.01 -3.41
N ALA A 118 -5.61 0.22 -2.14
CA ALA A 118 -4.98 1.45 -1.65
C ALA A 118 -3.66 1.14 -0.93
N ARG A 119 -2.76 2.13 -0.82
CA ARG A 119 -1.59 2.04 0.07
C ARG A 119 -1.75 3.06 1.18
N LEU A 120 -1.96 2.57 2.40
CA LEU A 120 -2.18 3.41 3.57
C LEU A 120 -1.18 3.03 4.68
N PRO A 121 -0.93 3.90 5.66
CA PRO A 121 -0.07 3.57 6.79
C PRO A 121 -0.63 2.37 7.58
N LYS A 122 0.25 1.46 8.02
CA LYS A 122 -0.14 0.16 8.62
C LYS A 122 -1.03 0.24 9.87
N GLN A 123 -0.86 1.28 10.67
CA GLN A 123 -1.49 1.41 11.99
C GLN A 123 -2.62 2.43 12.00
N ASP A 124 -2.53 3.43 11.13
CA ASP A 124 -3.51 4.50 11.01
C ASP A 124 -3.73 4.75 9.52
N PRO A 125 -4.85 4.26 8.94
CA PRO A 125 -5.14 4.46 7.53
C PRO A 125 -5.33 5.95 7.18
N GLY A 126 -5.49 6.83 8.16
CA GLY A 126 -5.73 8.25 7.97
C GLY A 126 -7.21 8.57 7.76
N SER A 127 -7.48 9.77 7.25
CA SER A 127 -8.84 10.23 6.95
C SER A 127 -9.21 9.95 5.50
N GLN A 128 -10.50 9.67 5.27
CA GLN A 128 -11.08 9.56 3.94
C GLN A 128 -11.14 10.96 3.27
N PRO A 129 -11.08 11.06 1.93
CA PRO A 129 -11.03 9.96 0.96
C PRO A 129 -9.65 9.27 0.92
N PHE A 130 -9.66 7.94 0.82
CA PHE A 130 -8.41 7.20 0.66
C PHE A 130 -7.96 7.21 -0.81
N ALA A 131 -6.71 7.57 -1.05
CA ALA A 131 -6.13 7.51 -2.40
C ALA A 131 -6.06 6.05 -2.90
N ALA A 132 -6.92 5.72 -3.87
CA ALA A 132 -6.88 4.43 -4.54
C ALA A 132 -5.70 4.37 -5.51
N ARG A 133 -5.11 3.20 -5.63
CA ARG A 133 -4.06 2.92 -6.63
C ARG A 133 -4.57 2.11 -7.80
N HIS A 134 -5.55 1.26 -7.53
CA HIS A 134 -6.13 0.38 -8.52
C HIS A 134 -7.57 0.07 -8.13
N LEU A 135 -8.51 0.29 -9.03
CA LEU A 135 -9.87 -0.22 -8.96
C LEU A 135 -10.04 -1.26 -10.06
N VAL A 136 -10.56 -2.41 -9.70
CA VAL A 136 -10.90 -3.48 -10.65
C VAL A 136 -12.40 -3.71 -10.56
N ASP A 137 -13.10 -3.56 -11.67
CA ASP A 137 -14.49 -4.01 -11.77
C ASP A 137 -14.51 -5.53 -11.96
N GLN A 138 -15.32 -6.22 -11.16
CA GLN A 138 -15.55 -7.66 -11.24
C GLN A 138 -16.83 -8.00 -12.01
N THR A 139 -17.77 -7.06 -12.14
CA THR A 139 -18.97 -7.24 -12.95
C THR A 139 -18.63 -7.16 -14.42
N ASN A 140 -17.90 -6.11 -14.83
CA ASN A 140 -17.48 -5.88 -16.21
C ASN A 140 -15.93 -5.75 -16.26
N PRO A 141 -15.20 -6.86 -16.13
CA PRO A 141 -13.75 -6.82 -16.13
C PRO A 141 -13.23 -6.34 -17.50
N ALA A 142 -12.14 -5.55 -17.48
CA ALA A 142 -11.43 -5.18 -18.70
C ALA A 142 -11.03 -6.44 -19.48
N THR A 143 -11.32 -6.49 -20.79
CA THR A 143 -10.90 -7.57 -21.67
C THR A 143 -9.38 -7.57 -21.85
N GLU A 144 -8.77 -8.74 -22.01
CA GLU A 144 -7.30 -8.91 -22.06
C GLU A 144 -6.63 -8.08 -23.17
N ASP A 145 -7.37 -7.70 -24.21
CA ASP A 145 -6.91 -6.84 -25.30
C ASP A 145 -6.65 -5.38 -24.87
N ASP A 146 -7.28 -4.92 -23.78
CA ASP A 146 -7.11 -3.57 -23.22
C ASP A 146 -6.03 -3.52 -22.13
N ALA A 147 -5.52 -4.69 -21.72
CA ALA A 147 -4.50 -4.82 -20.71
C ALA A 147 -3.09 -4.62 -21.29
N GLY A 148 -2.87 -3.49 -21.96
CA GLY A 148 -1.55 -2.89 -22.23
C GLY A 148 -0.45 -3.88 -22.57
N ASP A 149 -0.35 -4.20 -23.86
CA ASP A 149 0.85 -4.68 -24.52
C ASP A 149 2.08 -3.91 -24.04
N THR A 150 2.82 -4.52 -23.12
CA THR A 150 4.20 -4.19 -22.82
C THR A 150 5.06 -5.39 -23.21
N ALA A 151 4.85 -5.92 -24.42
CA ALA A 151 5.87 -6.72 -25.09
C ALA A 151 7.00 -5.78 -25.55
N ASP A 152 7.92 -5.56 -24.62
CA ASP A 152 9.36 -5.42 -24.84
C ASP A 152 9.79 -5.59 -26.31
N THR A 153 9.92 -4.47 -27.05
CA THR A 153 10.68 -4.44 -28.30
C THR A 153 12.16 -4.49 -27.93
N GLY A 154 12.63 -5.68 -27.60
CA GLY A 154 14.03 -6.03 -27.49
C GLY A 154 14.59 -6.36 -28.87
N ASP A 155 15.00 -5.32 -29.59
CA ASP A 155 15.97 -5.41 -30.68
C ASP A 155 17.26 -6.10 -30.19
N GLY A 156 17.75 -7.09 -30.93
CA GLY A 156 19.10 -7.61 -30.71
C GLY A 156 19.35 -9.03 -31.20
N SER A 157 19.54 -9.20 -32.51
CA SER A 157 20.75 -9.78 -33.15
C SER A 157 20.52 -10.10 -34.63
#